data_AF-A0A2N7R1G3-F1
#
_entry.id   AF-A0A2N7R1G3-F1
#
_cell.length_a   1.000
_cell.length_b   1.000
_cell.length_c   1.000
_cell.angle_alpha   90.00
_cell.angle_beta   90.00
_cell.angle_gamma   90.00
#
_symmetry.space_group_name_H-M   'P 1'
#
loop_
_entity.id
_entity.type
_entity.pdbx_description
1 polymer ?
#
loop_
_entity_poly.entity_id
_entity_poly.type
_entity_poly.pdbx_seq_one_letter_code
_entity_poly.pdbx_strand_id
1 'polypeptide(L)'
;MAFKTESTQAGAHRAMLLAALALLVASLLTGCGALALMRGDPRPVKPDWQSLTLMAAPDANSNSALAVDVVLVRDKAMLDTLAAMPAARYFAARADLQRTFPEALTVLSVEITPGQALQLDAQRYAGQRIWAAFAFANYANPGDHRERLLPGSGAYVLQLNAQGFAASDMKTGAAR
;
A
#
# COMPACT_ATOMS: atom_id res chain seq x y z
N MET A 1 -13.12 -13.02 -81.49
CA MET A 1 -13.63 -12.96 -80.10
C MET A 1 -12.52 -13.39 -79.16
N ALA A 2 -12.00 -12.49 -78.32
CA ALA A 2 -11.37 -12.78 -77.01
C ALA A 2 -10.81 -11.46 -76.44
N PHE A 3 -11.58 -10.77 -75.60
CA PHE A 3 -11.14 -9.57 -74.90
C PHE A 3 -11.01 -9.88 -73.40
N LYS A 4 -9.76 -10.17 -73.02
CA LYS A 4 -9.06 -9.70 -71.81
C LYS A 4 -9.84 -9.61 -70.49
N THR A 5 -9.76 -10.68 -69.69
CA THR A 5 -10.01 -10.71 -68.24
C THR A 5 -8.69 -10.69 -67.48
N GLU A 6 -8.07 -9.52 -67.29
CA GLU A 6 -6.84 -9.39 -66.48
C GLU A 6 -6.87 -8.24 -65.45
N SER A 7 -7.89 -7.37 -65.44
CA SER A 7 -7.85 -6.17 -64.58
C SER A 7 -8.36 -6.37 -63.15
N THR A 8 -8.94 -7.53 -62.80
CA THR A 8 -9.65 -7.71 -61.51
C THR A 8 -8.75 -8.28 -60.40
N GLN A 9 -7.63 -8.93 -60.75
CA GLN A 9 -6.81 -9.66 -59.79
C GLN A 9 -5.86 -8.75 -59.00
N ALA A 10 -5.31 -7.71 -59.62
CA ALA A 10 -4.37 -6.78 -58.98
C ALA A 10 -4.99 -5.90 -57.88
N GLY A 11 -6.27 -5.54 -58.00
CA GLY A 11 -6.99 -4.74 -57.01
C GLY A 11 -7.31 -5.51 -55.74
N ALA A 12 -7.69 -6.79 -55.88
CA ALA A 12 -8.00 -7.67 -54.75
C ALA A 12 -6.77 -7.94 -53.87
N HIS A 13 -5.60 -8.17 -54.46
CA HIS A 13 -4.36 -8.39 -53.69
C HIS A 13 -3.92 -7.13 -52.94
N ARG A 14 -4.07 -5.93 -53.53
CA ARG A 14 -3.76 -4.66 -52.86
C ARG A 14 -4.71 -4.36 -51.70
N ALA A 15 -6.01 -4.58 -51.89
CA ALA A 15 -7.00 -4.44 -50.83
C ALA A 15 -6.78 -5.44 -49.69
N MET A 16 -6.42 -6.68 -50.03
CA MET A 16 -6.11 -7.74 -49.05
C MET A 16 -4.81 -7.46 -48.28
N LEU A 17 -3.78 -6.93 -48.94
CA LEU A 17 -2.53 -6.49 -48.30
C LEU A 17 -2.74 -5.29 -47.36
N LEU A 18 -3.55 -4.30 -47.77
CA LEU A 18 -3.89 -3.14 -46.94
C LEU A 18 -4.75 -3.55 -45.74
N ALA A 19 -5.72 -4.45 -45.92
CA ALA A 19 -6.51 -4.99 -44.82
C ALA A 19 -5.66 -5.82 -43.85
N ALA A 20 -4.72 -6.63 -44.34
CA ALA A 20 -3.80 -7.40 -43.51
C ALA A 20 -2.85 -6.50 -42.72
N LEU A 21 -2.34 -5.42 -43.33
CA LEU A 21 -1.48 -4.45 -42.66
C LEU A 21 -2.25 -3.65 -41.58
N ALA A 22 -3.51 -3.27 -41.85
CA ALA A 22 -4.35 -2.61 -40.87
C ALA A 22 -4.68 -3.50 -39.66
N LEU A 23 -4.90 -4.81 -39.89
CA LEU A 23 -5.12 -5.78 -38.81
C LEU A 23 -3.85 -6.03 -37.99
N LEU A 24 -2.68 -6.03 -38.63
CA LEU A 24 -1.38 -6.15 -37.96
C LEU A 24 -1.07 -4.91 -37.10
N VAL A 25 -1.38 -3.71 -37.58
CA VAL A 25 -1.21 -2.46 -36.81
C VAL A 25 -2.20 -2.38 -35.64
N ALA A 26 -3.44 -2.84 -35.81
CA ALA A 26 -4.44 -2.86 -34.74
C ALA A 26 -4.08 -3.82 -33.58
N SER A 27 -3.35 -4.91 -33.86
CA SER A 27 -2.88 -5.85 -32.82
C SER A 27 -1.67 -5.34 -32.02
N LEU A 28 -1.02 -4.27 -32.45
CA LEU A 28 0.03 -3.59 -31.67
C LEU A 28 -0.54 -2.58 -30.65
N LEU A 29 -1.84 -2.30 -30.69
CA LEU A 29 -2.53 -1.41 -29.74
C LEU A 29 -3.09 -2.12 -28.49
N THR A 30 -2.89 -3.43 -28.33
CA THR A 30 -3.15 -4.10 -27.04
C THR A 30 -2.14 -3.62 -26.02
N GLY A 31 -2.48 -2.51 -25.37
CA GLY A 31 -1.63 -1.77 -24.45
C GLY A 31 -1.20 -2.58 -23.22
N CYS A 32 -0.21 -2.03 -22.53
CA CYS A 32 0.50 -2.61 -21.38
C CYS A 32 -0.38 -3.09 -20.20
N GLY A 33 -1.69 -2.85 -20.19
CA GLY A 33 -2.61 -3.32 -19.15
C GLY A 33 -2.81 -4.84 -19.13
N ALA A 34 -2.74 -5.53 -20.28
CA ALA A 34 -2.93 -6.99 -20.34
C ALA A 34 -1.77 -7.76 -19.68
N LEU A 35 -0.57 -7.18 -19.67
CA LEU A 35 0.62 -7.76 -19.03
C LEU A 35 0.55 -7.69 -17.50
N ALA A 36 -0.08 -6.66 -16.92
CA ALA A 36 -0.25 -6.54 -15.46
C ALA A 36 -1.15 -7.67 -14.89
N LEU A 37 -2.18 -8.08 -15.64
CA LEU A 37 -3.06 -9.19 -15.25
C LEU A 37 -2.36 -10.55 -15.36
N MET A 38 -1.39 -10.70 -16.28
CA MET A 38 -0.64 -11.96 -16.48
C MET A 38 0.56 -12.12 -15.54
N ARG A 39 1.08 -11.03 -14.95
CA ARG A 39 2.29 -11.06 -14.10
C ARG A 39 2.02 -11.21 -12.60
N GLY A 40 0.76 -11.21 -12.17
CA GLY A 40 0.42 -11.39 -10.75
C GLY A 40 0.90 -10.23 -9.86
N ASP A 41 0.93 -9.01 -10.39
CA ASP A 41 1.33 -7.84 -9.62
C ASP A 41 0.51 -7.73 -8.32
N PRO A 42 1.14 -7.37 -7.18
CA PRO A 42 0.43 -7.24 -5.92
C PRO A 42 -0.71 -6.23 -6.08
N ARG A 43 -1.86 -6.50 -5.46
CA ARG A 43 -3.01 -5.59 -5.44
C ARG A 43 -3.19 -5.07 -4.02
N PRO A 44 -3.70 -3.84 -3.83
CA PRO A 44 -4.00 -3.37 -2.50
C PRO A 44 -5.14 -4.23 -1.93
N VAL A 45 -5.03 -4.64 -0.68
CA VAL A 45 -5.98 -5.52 0.01
C VAL A 45 -6.58 -4.81 1.21
N LYS A 46 -7.71 -5.31 1.71
CA LYS A 46 -8.23 -4.85 2.99
C LYS A 46 -7.39 -5.49 4.11
N PRO A 47 -7.03 -4.75 5.18
CA PRO A 47 -6.46 -5.38 6.36
C PRO A 47 -7.45 -6.38 6.96
N ASP A 48 -6.97 -7.57 7.28
CA ASP A 48 -7.73 -8.61 7.98
C ASP A 48 -7.72 -8.40 9.51
N TRP A 49 -7.19 -7.27 9.96
CA TRP A 49 -7.00 -6.95 11.37
C TRP A 49 -8.35 -6.86 12.11
N GLN A 50 -8.55 -7.75 13.09
CA GLN A 50 -9.66 -7.71 14.03
C GLN A 50 -9.38 -6.73 15.18
N SER A 51 -8.11 -6.59 15.56
CA SER A 51 -7.66 -5.60 16.52
C SER A 51 -6.25 -5.09 16.20
N LEU A 52 -6.02 -3.84 16.58
CA LEU A 52 -4.70 -3.23 16.61
C LEU A 52 -4.57 -2.51 17.94
N THR A 53 -3.70 -3.02 18.80
CA THR A 53 -3.57 -2.57 20.20
C THR A 53 -2.17 -2.02 20.45
N LEU A 54 -2.10 -0.86 21.09
CA LEU A 54 -0.88 -0.28 21.60
C LEU A 54 -0.76 -0.62 23.09
N MET A 55 0.41 -1.07 23.51
CA MET A 55 0.71 -1.37 24.91
C MET A 55 1.99 -0.64 25.30
N ALA A 56 1.87 0.36 26.17
CA ALA A 56 3.01 1.11 26.68
C ALA A 56 3.55 0.50 27.96
N ALA A 57 4.85 0.22 27.99
CA ALA A 57 5.56 -0.11 29.21
C ALA A 57 5.43 1.05 30.23
N PRO A 58 5.52 0.78 31.55
CA PRO A 58 5.48 1.82 32.57
C PRO A 58 6.57 2.89 32.43
N ASP A 59 7.68 2.56 31.79
CA ASP A 59 8.83 3.43 31.53
C ASP A 59 8.94 3.87 30.05
N ALA A 60 7.90 3.66 29.25
CA ALA A 60 7.88 3.98 27.83
C ALA A 60 8.28 5.44 27.56
N ASN A 61 9.09 5.65 26.52
CA ASN A 61 9.58 6.96 26.09
C ASN A 61 10.12 7.82 27.25
N SER A 62 10.95 7.23 28.11
CA SER A 62 11.50 7.90 29.30
C SER A 62 10.41 8.48 30.22
N ASN A 63 9.36 7.70 30.49
CA ASN A 63 8.20 8.09 31.31
C ASN A 63 7.41 9.28 30.75
N SER A 64 7.41 9.47 29.42
CA SER A 64 6.69 10.57 28.76
C SER A 64 5.65 10.05 27.79
N ALA A 65 4.64 10.86 27.49
CA ALA A 65 3.66 10.55 26.46
C ALA A 65 4.35 10.34 25.10
N LEU A 66 3.78 9.45 24.29
CA LEU A 66 4.33 9.05 23.00
C LEU A 66 3.26 9.19 21.91
N ALA A 67 3.54 10.00 20.91
CA ALA A 67 2.72 10.07 19.71
C ALA A 67 2.99 8.85 18.83
N VAL A 68 1.93 8.16 18.41
CA VAL A 68 1.99 7.01 17.51
C VAL A 68 1.02 7.22 16.35
N ASP A 69 1.54 7.10 15.14
CA ASP A 69 0.77 7.15 13.90
C ASP A 69 0.79 5.79 13.23
N VAL A 70 -0.38 5.17 13.04
CA VAL A 70 -0.52 4.04 12.12
C VAL A 70 -0.96 4.58 10.76
N VAL A 71 -0.08 4.43 9.77
CA VAL A 71 -0.23 4.99 8.43
C VAL A 71 -0.59 3.88 7.45
N LEU A 72 -1.83 3.90 6.98
CA LEU A 72 -2.36 3.03 5.93
C LEU A 72 -1.95 3.59 4.57
N VAL A 73 -1.14 2.86 3.81
CA VAL A 73 -0.62 3.31 2.51
C VAL A 73 -1.54 2.84 1.40
N ARG A 74 -2.26 3.78 0.78
CA ARG A 74 -3.23 3.53 -0.29
C ARG A 74 -2.64 3.69 -1.69
N ASP A 75 -1.57 4.46 -1.83
CA ASP A 75 -0.81 4.60 -3.08
C ASP A 75 0.50 3.80 -3.02
N LYS A 76 0.73 2.94 -4.03
CA LYS A 76 1.95 2.13 -4.14
C LYS A 76 3.21 2.98 -4.18
N ALA A 77 3.16 4.16 -4.81
CA ALA A 77 4.31 5.04 -4.97
C ALA A 77 4.85 5.57 -3.62
N MET A 78 4.03 5.56 -2.58
CA MET A 78 4.42 6.02 -1.23
C MET A 78 5.07 4.94 -0.38
N LEU A 79 5.07 3.66 -0.81
CA LEU A 79 5.59 2.54 -0.03
C LEU A 79 7.08 2.71 0.29
N ASP A 80 7.91 2.84 -0.74
CA ASP A 80 9.36 2.87 -0.57
C ASP A 80 9.80 4.14 0.16
N THR A 81 9.11 5.25 -0.11
CA THR A 81 9.31 6.52 0.59
C THR A 81 9.08 6.37 2.09
N LEU A 82 7.96 5.76 2.52
CA LEU A 82 7.68 5.57 3.95
C LEU A 82 8.52 4.45 4.56
N ALA A 83 8.82 3.38 3.81
CA ALA A 83 9.65 2.27 4.27
C ALA A 83 11.08 2.68 4.59
N ALA A 84 11.60 3.74 3.95
CA ALA A 84 12.95 4.27 4.20
C ALA A 84 12.96 5.47 5.15
N MET A 85 11.80 5.94 5.63
CA MET A 85 11.69 7.17 6.41
C MET A 85 11.74 6.88 7.92
N PRO A 86 12.69 7.42 8.69
CA PRO A 86 12.64 7.34 10.15
C PRO A 86 11.45 8.15 10.72
N ALA A 87 10.96 7.76 11.89
CA ALA A 87 9.78 8.38 12.51
C ALA A 87 9.94 9.89 12.73
N ALA A 88 11.10 10.34 13.20
CA ALA A 88 11.36 11.77 13.41
C ALA A 88 11.16 12.58 12.11
N ARG A 89 11.59 12.03 10.96
CA ARG A 89 11.38 12.66 9.66
C ARG A 89 9.92 12.60 9.21
N TYR A 90 9.25 11.48 9.45
CA TYR A 90 7.81 11.34 9.17
C TYR A 90 7.00 12.38 9.96
N PHE A 91 7.19 12.48 11.27
CA PHE A 91 6.44 13.42 12.11
C PHE A 91 6.71 14.89 11.74
N ALA A 92 7.95 15.22 11.37
CA ALA A 92 8.30 16.55 10.87
C ALA A 92 7.61 16.89 9.53
N ALA A 93 7.42 15.90 8.66
CA ALA A 93 6.84 16.09 7.33
C ALA A 93 5.33 15.75 7.24
N ARG A 94 4.71 15.22 8.31
CA ARG A 94 3.39 14.56 8.22
C ARG A 94 2.31 15.48 7.66
N ALA A 95 2.29 16.75 8.08
CA ALA A 95 1.28 17.72 7.66
C ALA A 95 1.39 18.02 6.17
N ASP A 96 2.62 18.15 5.66
CA ASP A 96 2.89 18.38 4.25
C ASP A 96 2.58 17.13 3.41
N LEU A 97 2.89 15.94 3.92
CA LEU A 97 2.54 14.67 3.27
C LEU A 97 1.02 14.51 3.13
N GLN A 98 0.26 14.76 4.20
CA GLN A 98 -1.21 14.67 4.18
C GLN A 98 -1.84 15.72 3.28
N ARG A 99 -1.29 16.94 3.24
CA ARG A 99 -1.78 18.01 2.36
C ARG A 99 -1.47 17.73 0.89
N THR A 100 -0.27 17.25 0.60
CA THR A 100 0.18 16.98 -0.77
C THR A 100 -0.45 15.72 -1.35
N PHE A 101 -0.66 14.70 -0.52
CA PHE A 101 -1.16 13.39 -0.94
C PHE A 101 -2.39 12.95 -0.12
N PRO A 102 -3.50 13.71 -0.14
CA PRO A 102 -4.64 13.49 0.74
C PRO A 102 -5.34 12.14 0.54
N GLU A 103 -5.22 11.55 -0.65
CA GLU A 103 -5.79 10.23 -0.94
C GLU A 103 -4.78 9.08 -0.85
N ALA A 104 -3.48 9.37 -0.75
CA ALA A 104 -2.45 8.34 -0.76
C ALA A 104 -2.29 7.65 0.60
N LEU A 105 -2.66 8.33 1.69
CA LEU A 105 -2.45 7.86 3.06
C LEU A 105 -3.75 7.98 3.86
N THR A 106 -3.94 7.08 4.81
CA THR A 106 -4.87 7.31 5.91
C THR A 106 -4.12 7.13 7.22
N VAL A 107 -4.20 8.16 8.07
CA VAL A 107 -3.40 8.23 9.30
C VAL A 107 -4.30 8.06 10.51
N LEU A 108 -3.93 7.10 11.35
CA LEU A 108 -4.54 6.85 12.64
C LEU A 108 -3.58 7.35 13.72
N SER A 109 -3.75 8.61 14.10
CA SER A 109 -2.93 9.25 15.14
C SER A 109 -3.54 9.05 16.51
N VAL A 110 -2.70 8.64 17.46
CA VAL A 110 -3.03 8.57 18.89
C VAL A 110 -1.84 9.03 19.72
N GLU A 111 -2.13 9.52 20.92
CA GLU A 111 -1.14 9.73 21.97
C GLU A 111 -1.39 8.70 23.07
N ILE A 112 -0.34 8.06 23.55
CA ILE A 112 -0.40 7.04 24.60
C ILE A 112 0.57 7.38 25.71
N THR A 113 0.15 7.20 26.96
CA THR A 113 0.98 7.47 28.15
C THR A 113 1.60 6.18 28.69
N PRO A 114 2.70 6.27 29.47
CA PRO A 114 3.32 5.09 30.06
C PRO A 114 2.35 4.26 30.91
N GLY A 115 2.40 2.93 30.76
CA GLY A 115 1.51 1.99 31.43
C GLY A 115 0.11 1.85 30.82
N GLN A 116 -0.24 2.62 29.79
CA GLN A 116 -1.54 2.55 29.13
C GLN A 116 -1.60 1.38 28.12
N ALA A 117 -2.78 0.79 27.99
CA ALA A 117 -3.16 -0.03 26.84
C ALA A 117 -4.30 0.65 26.08
N LEU A 118 -4.20 0.71 24.75
CA LEU A 118 -5.18 1.37 23.89
C LEU A 118 -5.42 0.52 22.64
N GLN A 119 -6.67 0.11 22.42
CA GLN A 119 -7.07 -0.53 21.17
C GLN A 119 -7.60 0.52 20.19
N LEU A 120 -7.09 0.54 18.96
CA LEU A 120 -7.61 1.43 17.92
C LEU A 120 -8.97 0.94 17.41
N ASP A 121 -9.86 1.90 17.16
CA ASP A 121 -11.18 1.65 16.58
C ASP A 121 -11.05 1.02 15.18
N ALA A 122 -11.62 -0.18 15.03
CA ALA A 122 -11.60 -0.93 13.78
C ALA A 122 -12.30 -0.20 12.63
N GLN A 123 -13.32 0.63 12.90
CA GLN A 123 -14.02 1.37 11.85
C GLN A 123 -13.10 2.36 11.13
N ARG A 124 -12.01 2.78 11.77
CA ARG A 124 -11.04 3.72 11.19
C ARG A 124 -10.21 3.11 10.06
N TYR A 125 -10.06 1.78 10.02
CA TYR A 125 -9.30 1.07 8.98
C TYR A 125 -10.12 0.02 8.23
N ALA A 126 -11.32 -0.31 8.71
CA ALA A 126 -12.23 -1.22 8.06
C ALA A 126 -12.54 -0.78 6.62
N GLY A 127 -12.47 -1.73 5.69
CA GLY A 127 -12.83 -1.50 4.28
C GLY A 127 -11.78 -0.78 3.44
N GLN A 128 -10.75 -0.18 4.04
CA GLN A 128 -9.69 0.49 3.31
C GLN A 128 -8.83 -0.50 2.54
N ARG A 129 -8.59 -0.25 1.25
CA ARG A 129 -7.64 -1.05 0.46
C ARG A 129 -6.27 -0.41 0.54
N ILE A 130 -5.30 -1.16 1.05
CA ILE A 130 -3.94 -0.68 1.30
C ILE A 130 -2.90 -1.60 0.67
N TRP A 131 -1.74 -1.06 0.36
CA TRP A 131 -0.58 -1.82 -0.07
C TRP A 131 0.24 -2.34 1.11
N ALA A 132 0.35 -1.53 2.15
CA ALA A 132 0.97 -1.86 3.42
C ALA A 132 0.51 -0.84 4.46
N ALA A 133 0.85 -1.08 5.72
CA ALA A 133 0.79 -0.06 6.73
C ALA A 133 2.13 0.06 7.46
N PHE A 134 2.37 1.24 8.03
CA PHE A 134 3.52 1.50 8.88
C PHE A 134 3.04 2.07 10.20
N ALA A 135 3.55 1.55 11.32
CA ALA A 135 3.46 2.21 12.60
C ALA A 135 4.70 3.08 12.78
N PHE A 136 4.52 4.35 13.14
CA PHE A 136 5.58 5.27 13.51
C PHE A 136 5.38 5.70 14.96
N ALA A 137 6.44 5.65 15.77
CA ALA A 137 6.41 6.11 17.15
C ALA A 137 7.42 7.26 17.34
N ASN A 138 6.96 8.39 17.85
CA ASN A 138 7.77 9.60 17.99
C ASN A 138 8.64 9.59 19.25
N TYR A 139 9.52 8.60 19.37
CA TYR A 139 10.46 8.53 20.49
C TYR A 139 11.43 9.71 20.48
N ALA A 140 11.82 10.17 21.66
CA ALA A 140 12.77 11.27 21.81
C ALA A 140 14.22 10.87 21.47
N ASN A 141 14.56 9.58 21.57
CA ASN A 141 15.88 9.08 21.22
C ASN A 141 16.02 8.84 19.70
N PRO A 142 17.23 8.88 19.15
CA PRO A 142 17.46 8.56 17.73
C PRO A 142 17.07 7.11 17.41
N GLY A 143 16.50 6.90 16.23
CA GLY A 143 16.17 5.57 15.72
C GLY A 143 15.18 5.62 14.55
N ASP A 144 15.01 4.48 13.88
CA ASP A 144 14.03 4.33 12.81
C ASP A 144 12.61 4.49 13.35
N HIS A 145 12.33 3.87 14.50
CA HIS A 145 11.04 3.89 15.21
C HIS A 145 9.85 3.72 14.26
N ARG A 146 10.00 2.75 13.35
CA ARG A 146 9.04 2.40 12.32
C ARG A 146 8.93 0.89 12.22
N GLU A 147 7.70 0.40 12.22
CA GLU A 147 7.40 -1.02 11.97
C GLU A 147 6.46 -1.15 10.78
N ARG A 148 6.67 -2.18 9.94
CA ARG A 148 5.77 -2.48 8.82
C ARG A 148 4.74 -3.50 9.27
N LEU A 149 3.46 -3.15 9.10
CA LEU A 149 2.35 -4.04 9.41
C LEU A 149 1.80 -4.64 8.12
N LEU A 150 1.73 -5.97 8.07
CA LEU A 150 1.19 -6.70 6.94
C LEU A 150 -0.34 -6.76 7.02
N PRO A 151 -1.05 -6.51 5.90
CA PRO A 151 -2.52 -6.51 5.92
C PRO A 151 -3.13 -7.89 6.18
N GLY A 152 -2.42 -8.99 5.91
CA GLY A 152 -2.96 -10.36 6.02
C GLY A 152 -2.90 -11.00 7.42
N SER A 153 -2.47 -10.27 8.45
CA SER A 153 -2.47 -10.79 9.82
C SER A 153 -3.83 -10.61 10.49
N GLY A 154 -4.13 -11.41 11.51
CA GLY A 154 -5.41 -11.36 12.23
C GLY A 154 -5.52 -10.22 13.23
N ALA A 155 -4.45 -9.95 13.97
CA ALA A 155 -4.39 -8.82 14.88
C ALA A 155 -2.94 -8.36 15.06
N TYR A 156 -2.76 -7.16 15.60
CA TYR A 156 -1.46 -6.60 15.95
C TYR A 156 -1.43 -6.07 17.37
N VAL A 157 -0.28 -6.28 18.03
CA VAL A 157 0.10 -5.58 19.26
C VAL A 157 1.37 -4.79 18.99
N LEU A 158 1.33 -3.48 19.26
CA LEU A 158 2.47 -2.59 19.26
C LEU A 158 2.96 -2.43 20.69
N GLN A 159 4.05 -3.12 21.03
CA GLN A 159 4.65 -3.08 22.36
C GLN A 159 5.66 -1.92 22.42
N LEU A 160 5.25 -0.83 23.06
CA LEU A 160 6.02 0.41 23.19
C LEU A 160 6.86 0.34 24.47
N ASN A 161 8.18 0.27 24.35
CA ASN A 161 9.11 0.15 25.48
C ASN A 161 9.80 1.50 25.76
N ALA A 162 10.78 1.50 26.66
CA ALA A 162 11.51 2.71 27.07
C ALA A 162 12.13 3.49 25.90
N GLN A 163 12.72 2.79 24.92
CA GLN A 163 13.60 3.39 23.91
C GLN A 163 13.24 3.01 22.45
N GLY A 164 12.19 2.24 22.26
CA GLY A 164 11.77 1.73 20.97
C GLY A 164 10.58 0.80 21.13
N PHE A 165 10.06 0.30 20.02
CA PHE A 165 8.89 -0.57 20.04
C PHE A 165 9.05 -1.72 19.06
N ALA A 166 8.20 -2.72 19.21
CA ALA A 166 8.09 -3.84 18.29
C ALA A 166 6.62 -4.08 17.96
N ALA A 167 6.37 -4.52 16.73
CA ALA A 167 5.06 -5.02 16.32
C ALA A 167 5.05 -6.55 16.38
N SER A 168 4.04 -7.13 17.02
CA SER A 168 3.79 -8.57 17.00
C SER A 168 2.46 -8.85 16.34
N ASP A 169 2.44 -9.75 15.37
CA ASP A 169 1.22 -10.20 14.73
C ASP A 169 0.65 -11.42 15.44
N MET A 170 -0.67 -11.46 15.56
CA MET A 170 -1.39 -12.64 15.99
C MET A 170 -2.10 -13.20 14.77
N LYS A 171 -1.69 -14.38 14.34
CA LYS A 171 -2.47 -15.15 13.37
C LYS A 171 -3.77 -15.53 14.06
N THR A 172 -4.90 -15.20 13.45
CA THR A 172 -6.18 -15.75 13.87
C THR A 172 -6.04 -17.26 13.82
N GLY A 173 -6.05 -17.93 14.97
CA GLY A 173 -6.06 -19.39 15.02
C GLY A 173 -7.22 -19.86 14.16
N ALA A 174 -6.94 -20.71 13.17
CA ALA A 174 -7.97 -21.39 12.41
C ALA A 174 -8.71 -22.32 13.39
N ALA A 175 -9.72 -21.79 14.07
CA ALA A 175 -10.74 -22.61 14.69
C ALA A 175 -11.53 -23.25 13.54
N ARG A 176 -11.16 -24.49 13.22
CA ARG A 176 -11.99 -25.46 12.52
C ARG A 176 -11.99 -26.74 13.33
#